data_AF-A0A383EJ43-F1
#
_entry.id   AF-A0A383EJ43-F1
#
_cell.length_a   1.000
_cell.length_b   1.000
_cell.length_c   1.000
_cell.angle_alpha   90.00
_cell.angle_beta   90.00
_cell.angle_gamma   90.00
#
_symmetry.space_group_name_H-M   'P 1'
#
loop_
_entity.id
_entity.type
_entity.pdbx_description
1 polymer ?
#
loop_
_entity_poly.entity_id
_entity_poly.type
_entity_poly.pdbx_seq_one_letter_code
_entity_poly.pdbx_strand_id
1 'polypeptide(L)'
;MVPIILAFVAGGVALLFAAITAIRLIKADEGNEQVRAIGDAIRIGSNAFLRREYMALLPFVVIVAIVLGVLIDWLTLGSVVPKTAISYLAGTICSAFAGLVGMSIAVRANVR
;
A
#
# COMPACT_ATOMS: atom_id res chain seq x y z
N MET A 1 -1.03 -21.91 -17.44
CA MET A 1 0.30 -21.88 -16.80
C MET A 1 1.14 -20.68 -17.23
N VAL A 2 1.39 -20.48 -18.52
CA VAL A 2 2.10 -19.30 -19.07
C VAL A 2 1.63 -17.94 -18.50
N PRO A 3 0.32 -17.61 -18.40
CA PRO A 3 -0.10 -16.29 -17.90
C PRO A 3 0.24 -16.05 -16.43
N ILE A 4 0.22 -17.08 -15.58
CA ILE A 4 0.54 -16.95 -14.15
C ILE A 4 2.02 -16.67 -13.96
N ILE A 5 2.87 -17.35 -14.73
CA ILE A 5 4.33 -17.13 -14.70
C ILE A 5 4.65 -15.71 -15.14
N LEU A 6 4.03 -15.23 -16.23
CA LEU A 6 4.21 -13.85 -16.70
C LEU A 6 3.77 -12.82 -15.64
N ALA A 7 2.66 -13.06 -14.93
CA ALA A 7 2.19 -12.16 -13.88
C ALA A 7 3.21 -12.04 -12.72
N PHE A 8 3.76 -13.17 -12.25
CA PHE A 8 4.77 -13.14 -11.18
C PHE A 8 6.07 -12.47 -11.63
N VAL A 9 6.53 -12.75 -12.85
CA VAL A 9 7.75 -12.12 -13.41
C VAL A 9 7.55 -10.62 -13.55
N ALA A 10 6.43 -10.18 -14.13
CA ALA A 10 6.12 -8.76 -14.30
C ALA A 10 6.02 -8.03 -12.95
N GLY A 11 5.34 -8.63 -11.96
CA GLY A 11 5.26 -8.08 -10.60
C GLY A 11 6.63 -7.96 -9.95
N GLY A 12 7.49 -8.97 -10.07
CA GLY A 12 8.85 -8.94 -9.56
C GLY A 12 9.71 -7.84 -10.20
N VAL A 13 9.65 -7.71 -11.53
CA VAL A 13 10.37 -6.66 -12.27
C VAL A 13 9.87 -5.26 -11.87
N ALA A 14 8.56 -5.08 -11.72
CA ALA A 14 7.98 -3.80 -11.29
C ALA A 14 8.45 -3.41 -9.87
N LEU A 15 8.44 -4.34 -8.92
CA LEU A 15 8.93 -4.09 -7.56
C LEU A 15 10.43 -3.78 -7.54
N LEU A 16 11.23 -4.51 -8.33
CA LEU A 16 12.67 -4.25 -8.45
C LEU A 16 12.94 -2.85 -9.02
N PHE A 17 12.22 -2.47 -10.08
CA PHE A 17 12.32 -1.14 -10.67
C PHE A 17 11.93 -0.02 -9.68
N ALA A 18 10.83 -0.21 -8.95
CA ALA A 18 10.39 0.71 -7.91
C ALA A 18 11.46 0.85 -6.82
N ALA A 19 12.06 -0.26 -6.37
CA ALA A 19 13.11 -0.24 -5.36
C ALA A 19 14.37 0.49 -5.83
N ILE A 20 14.84 0.24 -7.06
CA ILE A 20 16.01 0.92 -7.64
C ILE A 20 15.74 2.43 -7.72
N THR A 21 14.56 2.82 -8.19
CA THR A 21 14.17 4.23 -8.33
C THR A 21 14.10 4.92 -6.96
N ALA A 22 13.47 4.27 -5.98
CA ALA A 22 13.41 4.77 -4.61
C ALA A 22 14.81 4.96 -3.99
N ILE A 23 15.71 3.99 -4.17
CA ILE A 23 17.09 4.08 -3.66
C ILE A 23 17.85 5.23 -4.32
N ARG A 24 17.71 5.41 -5.64
CA ARG A 24 18.35 6.52 -6.37
C ARG A 24 17.86 7.86 -5.86
N LEU A 25 16.54 8.01 -5.68
CA LEU A 25 15.94 9.22 -5.14
C LEU A 25 16.46 9.53 -3.73
N ILE A 26 16.47 8.56 -2.81
CA ILE A 26 16.92 8.74 -1.42
C ILE A 26 18.41 9.12 -1.35
N LYS A 27 19.20 8.83 -2.40
CA LYS A 27 20.61 9.22 -2.48
C LYS A 27 20.86 10.58 -3.11
N ALA A 28 19.87 11.19 -3.79
CA ALA A 28 20.02 12.51 -4.41
C ALA A 28 20.21 13.60 -3.35
N ASP A 29 20.91 14.69 -3.61
CA ASP A 29 21.12 15.71 -2.57
C ASP A 29 19.81 16.37 -2.14
N GLU A 30 19.70 16.69 -0.85
CA GLU A 30 18.56 17.46 -0.34
C GLU A 30 18.77 18.95 -0.61
N GLY A 31 17.68 19.67 -0.85
CA GLY A 31 17.67 21.11 -1.06
C GLY A 31 18.24 21.92 0.11
N ASN A 32 18.13 23.25 0.02
CA ASN A 32 18.60 24.14 1.09
C ASN A 32 17.82 23.93 2.42
N GLU A 33 18.30 24.53 3.51
CA GLU A 33 17.69 24.36 4.85
C GLU A 33 16.20 24.72 4.89
N GLN A 34 15.78 25.74 4.12
CA GLN A 34 14.37 26.14 4.04
C GLN A 34 13.50 25.04 3.40
N VAL A 35 13.96 24.44 2.30
CA VAL A 35 13.26 23.34 1.63
C VAL A 35 13.15 22.11 2.55
N ARG A 36 14.21 21.79 3.30
CA ARG A 36 14.18 20.67 4.26
C ARG A 36 13.19 20.92 5.39
N ALA A 37 13.16 22.13 5.96
CA ALA A 37 12.23 22.48 7.02
C ALA A 37 10.76 22.36 6.58
N ILE A 38 10.43 22.82 5.37
CA ILE A 38 9.09 22.67 4.78
C ILE A 38 8.76 21.18 4.59
N GLY A 39 9.70 20.40 4.05
CA GLY A 39 9.52 18.98 3.83
C GLY A 39 9.29 18.17 5.10
N ASP A 40 9.98 18.50 6.19
CA ASP A 40 9.75 17.87 7.49
C ASP A 40 8.35 18.15 8.04
N ALA A 41 7.85 19.39 7.89
CA ALA A 41 6.48 19.73 8.26
C ALA A 41 5.45 18.93 7.44
N ILE A 42 5.68 18.79 6.12
CA ILE A 42 4.84 17.96 5.23
C ILE A 42 4.91 16.48 5.65
N ARG A 43 6.09 15.97 6.02
CA ARG A 43 6.27 14.59 6.47
C ARG A 43 5.50 14.30 7.75
N ILE A 44 5.49 15.22 8.70
CA ILE A 44 4.71 15.10 9.94
C ILE A 44 3.21 15.09 9.61
N GLY A 45 2.75 16.03 8.78
CA GLY A 45 1.34 16.14 8.40
C GLY A 45 0.83 14.92 7.63
N SER A 46 1.59 14.45 6.64
CA SER A 46 1.25 13.27 5.83
C SER A 46 1.18 11.99 6.66
N ASN A 47 2.13 11.78 7.59
CA ASN A 47 2.08 10.64 8.51
C ASN A 47 0.86 10.69 9.45
N ALA A 48 0.50 11.88 9.93
CA ALA A 48 -0.69 12.06 10.76
C ALA A 48 -1.98 11.78 9.95
N PHE A 49 -2.04 12.27 8.71
CA PHE A 49 -3.16 12.03 7.79
C PHE A 49 -3.33 10.54 7.48
N LEU A 50 -2.27 9.85 7.03
CA LEU A 50 -2.31 8.43 6.71
C LEU A 50 -2.76 7.58 7.90
N ARG A 51 -2.23 7.89 9.09
CA ARG A 51 -2.64 7.18 10.31
C ARG A 51 -4.13 7.38 10.59
N ARG A 52 -4.64 8.60 10.44
CA ARG A 52 -6.06 8.92 10.64
C ARG A 52 -6.93 8.20 9.62
N GLU A 53 -6.55 8.26 8.34
CA GLU A 53 -7.24 7.63 7.23
C GLU A 53 -7.32 6.12 7.41
N TYR A 54 -6.20 5.46 7.73
CA TYR A 54 -6.16 4.00 7.84
C TYR A 54 -6.93 3.51 9.06
N MET A 55 -6.90 4.27 10.16
CA MET A 55 -7.72 3.97 11.33
C MET A 55 -9.22 4.17 11.05
N ALA A 56 -9.59 5.14 10.22
CA ALA A 56 -10.97 5.34 9.80
C ALA A 56 -11.44 4.25 8.82
N LEU A 57 -10.55 3.75 7.96
CA LEU A 57 -10.86 2.68 7.00
C LEU A 57 -10.90 1.29 7.64
N LEU A 58 -10.18 1.06 8.73
CA LEU A 58 -10.12 -0.23 9.42
C LEU A 58 -11.50 -0.87 9.69
N PRO A 59 -12.49 -0.18 10.31
CA PRO A 59 -13.82 -0.76 10.52
C PRO A 59 -14.52 -1.13 9.21
N PHE A 60 -14.37 -0.32 8.16
CA PHE A 60 -14.92 -0.62 6.84
C PHE A 60 -14.34 -1.91 6.27
N VAL A 61 -13.01 -2.08 6.33
CA VAL A 61 -12.32 -3.29 5.85
C VAL A 61 -12.81 -4.54 6.58
N VAL A 62 -12.95 -4.46 7.91
CA VAL A 62 -13.44 -5.57 8.74
C VAL A 62 -14.88 -5.93 8.38
N ILE A 63 -15.77 -4.94 8.24
CA ILE A 63 -17.17 -5.17 7.88
C ILE A 63 -17.26 -5.86 6.51
N VAL A 64 -16.53 -5.36 5.51
CA VAL A 64 -16.54 -5.95 4.16
C VAL A 64 -15.98 -7.36 4.17
N ALA A 65 -14.93 -7.64 4.95
CA ALA A 65 -14.38 -8.99 5.07
C ALA A 65 -15.40 -9.98 5.67
N ILE A 66 -16.16 -9.56 6.69
CA ILE A 66 -17.24 -10.37 7.28
C ILE A 66 -18.36 -10.58 6.26
N VAL A 67 -18.79 -9.52 5.57
CA VAL A 67 -19.81 -9.57 4.52
C VAL A 67 -19.43 -10.56 3.43
N LEU A 68 -18.19 -10.52 2.92
CA LEU A 68 -17.70 -11.45 1.91
C LEU A 68 -17.63 -12.89 2.46
N GLY A 69 -17.15 -13.07 3.69
CA GLY A 69 -17.08 -14.40 4.31
C GLY A 69 -18.45 -15.04 4.52
N VAL A 70 -19.46 -14.26 4.91
CA VAL A 70 -20.80 -14.77 5.19
C VAL A 70 -21.64 -14.91 3.91
N LEU A 71 -21.75 -13.86 3.10
CA LEU A 71 -22.65 -13.86 1.95
C LEU A 71 -22.08 -14.66 0.78
N ILE A 72 -20.79 -14.49 0.48
CA ILE A 72 -20.16 -15.12 -0.68
C ILE A 72 -19.64 -16.50 -0.29
N ASP A 73 -18.70 -16.58 0.64
CA ASP A 73 -18.02 -17.85 0.93
C ASP A 73 -18.98 -18.86 1.58
N TRP A 74 -19.73 -18.47 2.63
CA TRP A 74 -20.64 -19.37 3.34
C TRP A 74 -21.98 -19.59 2.63
N LEU A 75 -22.73 -18.53 2.31
CA LEU A 75 -24.08 -18.64 1.74
C LEU A 75 -24.09 -19.07 0.27
N THR A 76 -23.17 -18.55 -0.55
CA THR A 76 -23.22 -18.74 -2.00
C THR A 76 -22.34 -19.90 -2.46
N LEU A 77 -21.11 -19.99 -1.97
CA LEU A 77 -20.17 -21.05 -2.36
C LEU A 77 -20.22 -22.29 -1.44
N GLY A 78 -20.81 -22.20 -0.25
CA GLY A 78 -20.80 -23.29 0.73
C GLY A 78 -19.40 -23.70 1.18
N SER A 79 -18.42 -22.81 1.03
CA SER A 79 -17.01 -23.10 1.30
C SER A 79 -16.72 -22.94 2.79
N VAL A 80 -16.25 -24.01 3.43
CA VAL A 80 -15.85 -23.99 4.85
C VAL A 80 -14.65 -23.05 5.09
N VAL A 81 -13.83 -22.85 4.05
CA VAL A 81 -12.71 -21.91 4.07
C VAL A 81 -13.12 -20.63 3.32
N PRO A 82 -13.07 -19.44 3.96
CA PRO A 82 -13.48 -18.18 3.35
C PRO A 82 -12.40 -17.60 2.43
N LYS A 83 -12.20 -18.23 1.28
CA LYS A 83 -11.12 -17.89 0.32
C LYS A 83 -11.29 -16.48 -0.25
N THR A 84 -12.53 -16.03 -0.46
CA THR A 84 -12.81 -14.70 -1.03
C THR A 84 -12.46 -13.62 -0.01
N ALA A 85 -12.90 -13.77 1.23
CA ALA A 85 -12.56 -12.84 2.31
C ALA A 85 -11.05 -12.77 2.57
N ILE A 86 -10.35 -13.91 2.55
CA ILE A 86 -8.89 -13.96 2.71
C ILE A 86 -8.18 -13.23 1.57
N SER A 87 -8.61 -13.45 0.33
CA SER A 87 -8.02 -12.78 -0.85
C SER A 87 -8.24 -11.26 -0.80
N TYR A 88 -9.42 -10.82 -0.38
CA TYR A 88 -9.74 -9.41 -0.16
C TYR A 88 -8.84 -8.77 0.91
N LEU A 89 -8.64 -9.44 2.05
CA LEU A 89 -7.76 -8.93 3.11
C LEU A 89 -6.31 -8.86 2.66
N ALA A 90 -5.81 -9.89 1.96
CA ALA A 90 -4.46 -9.88 1.41
C ALA A 90 -4.25 -8.69 0.46
N GLY A 91 -5.19 -8.47 -0.47
CA GLY A 91 -5.14 -7.33 -1.39
C GLY A 91 -5.21 -5.98 -0.68
N THR A 92 -6.07 -5.85 0.34
CA THR A 92 -6.22 -4.62 1.11
C THR A 92 -4.94 -4.28 1.88
N ILE A 93 -4.28 -5.27 2.49
CA ILE A 93 -3.01 -5.08 3.18
C ILE A 93 -1.91 -4.68 2.19
N CYS A 94 -1.82 -5.32 1.03
CA CYS A 94 -0.87 -4.95 -0.02
C CYS A 94 -1.11 -3.51 -0.50
N SER A 95 -2.37 -3.10 -0.70
CA SER A 95 -2.73 -1.75 -1.11
C SER A 95 -2.36 -0.71 -0.05
N ALA A 96 -2.68 -0.98 1.23
CA ALA A 96 -2.31 -0.11 2.34
C ALA A 96 -0.78 0.03 2.44
N PHE A 97 -0.03 -1.07 2.30
CA PHE A 97 1.42 -1.02 2.29
C PHE A 97 1.98 -0.19 1.13
N ALA A 98 1.44 -0.37 -0.08
CA ALA A 98 1.83 0.43 -1.23
C ALA A 98 1.57 1.93 -1.03
N GLY A 99 0.45 2.30 -0.41
CA GLY A 99 0.11 3.68 -0.08
C GLY A 99 1.10 4.32 0.91
N LEU A 100 1.45 3.61 1.99
CA LEU A 100 2.43 4.07 2.98
C LEU A 100 3.81 4.30 2.35
N VAL A 101 4.30 3.31 1.58
CA VAL A 101 5.60 3.40 0.91
C VAL A 101 5.57 4.55 -0.12
N GLY A 102 4.54 4.61 -0.97
CA GLY A 102 4.41 5.63 -1.99
C GLY A 102 4.41 7.05 -1.43
N MET A 103 3.64 7.30 -0.37
CA MET A 103 3.62 8.63 0.26
C MET A 103 4.96 8.99 0.89
N SER A 104 5.64 8.02 1.54
CA SER A 104 6.96 8.25 2.13
C SER A 104 8.01 8.65 1.09
N ILE A 105 7.96 8.05 -0.09
CA ILE A 105 8.86 8.35 -1.21
C ILE A 105 8.49 9.70 -1.84
N ALA A 106 7.21 9.98 -2.05
CA ALA A 106 6.75 11.25 -2.61
C ALA A 106 7.16 12.47 -1.75
N VAL A 107 7.01 12.38 -0.43
CA VAL A 107 7.43 13.46 0.48
C VAL A 107 8.94 13.66 0.46
N ARG A 108 9.72 12.56 0.42
CA ARG A 108 11.19 12.63 0.30
C ARG A 108 11.65 13.13 -1.06
N ALA A 109 10.85 12.93 -2.12
CA ALA A 109 11.13 13.46 -3.43
C ALA A 109 11.01 14.98 -3.48
N ASN A 110 10.04 15.56 -2.77
CA ASN A 110 9.79 17.00 -2.80
C ASN A 110 10.90 17.84 -2.15
N VAL A 111 11.82 17.23 -1.39
CA VAL A 111 12.94 17.92 -0.75
C VAL A 111 14.27 17.72 -1.46
N ARG A 112 14.30 16.97 -2.56
CA ARG A 112 15.50 16.63 -3.34
C ARG A 112 15.35 17.15 -4.76
#